data_AF-A0A834I4D8-F1
#
_entry.id   AF-A0A834I4D8-F1
#
_cell.length_a   1.000
_cell.length_b   1.000
_cell.length_c   1.000
_cell.angle_alpha   90.00
_cell.angle_beta   90.00
_cell.angle_gamma   90.00
#
_symmetry.space_group_name_H-M   'P 1'
#
loop_
_entity.id
_entity.type
_entity.pdbx_description
1 polymer ?
#
loop_
_entity_poly.entity_id
_entity_poly.type
_entity_poly.pdbx_seq_one_letter_code
_entity_poly.pdbx_strand_id
1 'polypeptide(L)'
;MSTEDGERNGRPKEVVTDENIKKIRNMILNDRKLKLNDITHTLKISTERVHHIIHEYLDTRKLCVKWEPRELTFDQKQRRVDDLKQSLKMIQRNKHEFCIDM
;
A
#
# COMPACT_ATOMS: atom_id res chain seq x y z
N MET A 1 -35.62 -18.53 -40.45
CA MET A 1 -35.29 -17.16 -40.00
C MET A 1 -34.38 -17.31 -38.79
N SER A 2 -33.07 -17.29 -39.01
CA SER A 2 -32.09 -17.35 -37.91
C SER A 2 -30.90 -16.52 -38.35
N THR A 3 -30.78 -15.34 -37.75
CA THR A 3 -29.61 -14.47 -37.90
C THR A 3 -28.59 -14.93 -36.88
N GLU A 4 -27.51 -15.55 -37.36
CA GLU A 4 -26.35 -15.92 -36.55
C GLU A 4 -25.63 -14.64 -36.14
N ASP A 5 -25.74 -14.28 -34.86
CA ASP A 5 -25.02 -13.14 -34.28
C ASP A 5 -23.53 -13.54 -34.21
N GLY A 6 -22.72 -13.06 -35.14
CA GLY A 6 -21.29 -13.30 -35.17
C GLY A 6 -20.59 -12.72 -33.93
N GLU A 7 -19.42 -13.27 -33.57
CA GLU A 7 -18.64 -12.81 -32.42
C GLU A 7 -18.42 -11.29 -32.46
N ARG A 8 -19.11 -10.58 -31.56
CA ARG A 8 -18.95 -9.12 -31.41
C ARG A 8 -17.57 -8.84 -30.83
N ASN A 9 -16.63 -8.50 -31.70
CA ASN A 9 -15.39 -7.84 -31.30
C ASN A 9 -15.76 -6.48 -30.69
N GLY A 10 -15.82 -6.42 -29.35
CA GLY A 10 -16.04 -5.19 -28.62
C GLY A 10 -14.94 -4.16 -28.87
N ARG A 11 -15.19 -2.91 -28.49
CA ARG A 11 -14.22 -1.80 -28.63
C ARG A 11 -12.87 -2.19 -28.02
N PRO A 12 -11.74 -2.06 -28.74
CA PRO A 12 -10.42 -2.28 -28.17
C PRO A 12 -10.24 -1.36 -26.96
N LYS A 13 -9.86 -1.92 -25.81
CA LYS A 13 -9.47 -1.13 -24.63
C LYS A 13 -8.07 -0.55 -24.86
N GLU A 14 -7.94 0.45 -25.73
CA GLU A 14 -6.67 1.15 -26.03
C GLU A 14 -5.92 1.63 -24.78
N VAL A 15 -6.65 1.85 -23.68
CA VAL A 15 -6.10 2.34 -22.41
C VAL A 15 -5.56 1.20 -21.54
N VAL A 16 -6.06 -0.02 -21.70
CA VAL A 16 -5.66 -1.21 -20.91
C VAL A 16 -4.64 -2.01 -21.71
N THR A 17 -3.50 -1.39 -21.97
CA THR A 17 -2.33 -2.07 -22.56
C THR A 17 -1.50 -2.72 -21.46
N ASP A 18 -0.80 -3.80 -21.79
CA ASP A 18 0.14 -4.47 -20.89
C ASP A 18 1.21 -3.53 -20.35
N GLU A 19 1.59 -2.52 -21.14
CA GLU A 19 2.52 -1.46 -20.72
C GLU A 19 1.96 -0.63 -19.56
N ASN A 20 0.70 -0.20 -19.67
CA ASN A 20 0.04 0.59 -18.63
C ASN A 20 -0.18 -0.25 -17.36
N ILE A 21 -0.55 -1.52 -17.51
CA ILE A 21 -0.68 -2.47 -16.39
C ILE A 21 0.67 -2.60 -15.65
N LYS A 22 1.77 -2.80 -16.38
CA LYS A 22 3.12 -2.89 -15.80
C LYS A 22 3.53 -1.59 -15.11
N LYS A 23 3.26 -0.42 -15.70
CA LYS A 23 3.54 0.89 -15.10
C LYS A 23 2.78 1.08 -13.79
N ILE A 24 1.48 0.81 -13.77
CA ILE A 24 0.65 0.91 -12.55
C ILE A 24 1.16 -0.04 -11.48
N ARG A 25 1.49 -1.29 -11.84
CA ARG A 25 2.06 -2.27 -10.91
C ARG A 25 3.37 -1.78 -10.28
N ASN A 26 4.28 -1.24 -11.08
CA ASN A 26 5.55 -0.71 -10.58
C ASN A 26 5.33 0.50 -9.66
N MET A 27 4.42 1.40 -9.99
CA MET A 27 4.07 2.53 -9.13
C MET A 27 3.60 2.04 -7.76
N ILE A 28 2.61 1.14 -7.72
CA ILE A 28 2.03 0.58 -6.48
C ILE A 28 3.09 -0.14 -5.62
N LEU A 29 4.03 -0.86 -6.25
CA LEU A 29 5.10 -1.55 -5.53
C LEU A 29 6.14 -0.60 -4.95
N ASN A 30 6.43 0.51 -5.63
CA ASN A 30 7.41 1.50 -5.19
C ASN A 30 6.88 2.36 -4.04
N ASP A 31 5.61 2.77 -4.09
CA ASP A 31 4.99 3.57 -3.03
C ASP A 31 3.59 3.06 -2.69
N ARG A 32 3.50 2.36 -1.55
CA ARG A 32 2.22 1.84 -1.04
C ARG A 32 1.25 2.95 -0.63
N LYS A 33 1.70 4.20 -0.46
CA LYS A 33 0.86 5.36 -0.09
C LYS A 33 0.29 6.11 -1.31
N LEU A 34 0.59 5.66 -2.54
CA LEU A 34 0.09 6.27 -3.76
C LEU A 34 -1.43 6.42 -3.77
N LYS A 35 -1.89 7.61 -4.16
CA LYS A 35 -3.32 7.87 -4.35
C LYS A 35 -3.70 7.53 -5.79
N LEU A 36 -4.96 7.14 -5.99
CA LEU A 36 -5.53 6.90 -7.32
C LEU A 36 -5.33 8.13 -8.23
N ASN A 37 -5.51 9.33 -7.68
CA ASN A 37 -5.31 10.59 -8.43
C ASN A 37 -3.88 10.76 -8.95
N ASP A 38 -2.88 10.37 -8.17
CA ASP A 38 -1.47 10.49 -8.57
C ASP A 38 -1.22 9.62 -9.82
N ILE A 39 -1.73 8.38 -9.80
CA ILE A 39 -1.62 7.44 -10.93
C ILE A 39 -2.34 8.00 -12.18
N THR A 40 -3.55 8.55 -12.01
CA THR A 40 -4.30 9.12 -13.14
C THR A 40 -3.60 10.32 -13.75
N HIS A 41 -2.98 11.17 -12.91
CA HIS A 41 -2.26 12.35 -13.37
C HIS A 41 -0.97 11.96 -14.09
N THR A 42 -0.23 10.98 -13.58
CA THR A 42 1.02 10.51 -14.20
C THR A 42 0.78 9.81 -15.54
N LEU A 43 -0.24 8.94 -15.61
CA LEU A 43 -0.51 8.16 -16.81
C LEU A 43 -1.49 8.84 -17.78
N LYS A 44 -2.12 9.96 -17.36
CA LYS A 44 -3.20 10.65 -18.09
C LYS A 44 -4.34 9.70 -18.48
N ILE A 45 -4.66 8.77 -17.57
CA ILE A 45 -5.74 7.79 -17.71
C ILE A 45 -6.88 8.19 -16.79
N SER A 46 -8.12 7.89 -17.18
CA SER A 46 -9.27 8.15 -16.30
C SER A 46 -9.23 7.32 -15.02
N THR A 47 -9.75 7.89 -13.93
CA THR A 47 -9.86 7.25 -12.61
C THR A 47 -10.54 5.89 -12.67
N GLU A 48 -11.63 5.79 -13.44
CA GLU A 48 -12.39 4.56 -13.65
C GLU A 48 -11.52 3.45 -14.28
N ARG A 49 -10.69 3.80 -15.27
CA ARG A 49 -9.82 2.83 -15.94
C ARG A 49 -8.68 2.38 -15.05
N VAL A 50 -8.09 3.29 -14.27
CA VAL A 50 -7.07 2.93 -13.27
C VAL A 50 -7.67 1.99 -12.23
N HIS A 51 -8.88 2.31 -11.72
CA HIS A 51 -9.58 1.47 -10.76
C HIS A 51 -9.86 0.07 -11.33
N HIS A 52 -10.35 0.00 -12.57
CA HIS A 52 -10.59 -1.26 -13.27
C HIS A 52 -9.29 -2.08 -13.44
N ILE A 53 -8.15 -1.45 -13.75
CA ILE A 53 -6.86 -2.14 -13.86
C ILE A 53 -6.41 -2.71 -12.51
N ILE A 54 -6.52 -1.90 -11.44
CA ILE A 54 -6.11 -2.29 -10.08
C ILE A 54 -6.92 -3.49 -9.57
N HIS A 55 -8.22 -3.51 -9.85
CA HIS A 55 -9.12 -4.56 -9.39
C HIS A 55 -9.13 -5.79 -10.29
N GLU A 56 -9.29 -5.64 -11.60
CA GLU A 56 -9.49 -6.78 -12.51
C GLU A 56 -8.17 -7.42 -12.99
N TYR A 57 -7.11 -6.63 -13.15
CA TYR A 57 -5.87 -7.11 -13.76
C TYR A 57 -4.74 -7.32 -12.74
N LEU A 58 -4.72 -6.53 -11.66
CA LEU A 58 -3.70 -6.63 -10.62
C LEU A 58 -4.19 -7.38 -9.37
N ASP A 59 -5.50 -7.56 -9.20
CA ASP A 59 -6.15 -8.12 -8.00
C ASP A 59 -5.56 -7.56 -6.69
N THR A 60 -5.20 -6.27 -6.73
CA THR A 60 -4.58 -5.61 -5.58
C THR A 60 -5.65 -4.99 -4.70
N ARG A 61 -5.65 -5.36 -3.41
CA ARG A 61 -6.54 -4.74 -2.42
C ARG A 61 -5.80 -3.67 -1.62
N LYS A 62 -6.46 -2.53 -1.43
CA LYS A 62 -5.99 -1.51 -0.49
C LYS A 62 -6.17 -2.01 0.94
N LEU A 63 -5.15 -2.64 1.49
CA LEU A 63 -5.07 -2.92 2.91
C LEU A 63 -4.78 -1.61 3.64
N CYS A 64 -5.60 -1.26 4.65
CA CYS A 64 -5.35 -0.11 5.52
C CYS A 64 -3.86 -0.06 5.89
N VAL A 65 -3.22 1.06 5.56
CA VAL A 65 -1.79 1.24 5.81
C VAL A 65 -1.58 1.21 7.32
N LYS A 66 -0.53 0.54 7.78
CA LYS A 66 -0.14 0.51 9.19
C LYS A 66 -0.17 1.95 9.73
N TRP A 67 -0.76 2.17 10.91
CA TRP A 67 -0.69 3.47 11.58
C TRP A 67 0.78 3.82 11.75
N GLU A 68 1.28 4.71 10.89
CA GLU A 68 2.63 5.20 11.01
C GLU A 68 2.64 6.30 12.06
N PRO A 69 3.40 6.13 13.16
CA PRO A 69 3.61 7.21 14.10
C PRO A 69 4.19 8.42 13.37
N ARG A 70 3.91 9.61 13.90
CA ARG A 70 4.56 10.85 13.46
C ARG A 70 6.07 10.65 13.37
N GLU A 71 6.67 11.13 12.28
CA GLU A 71 8.13 11.20 12.15
C GLU A 71 8.71 11.96 13.36
N LEU A 72 9.50 11.25 14.15
CA LEU A 72 10.12 11.79 15.35
C LEU A 72 11.34 12.62 14.96
N THR A 73 11.51 13.78 15.60
CA THR A 73 12.76 14.54 15.50
C THR A 73 13.92 13.76 16.12
N PHE A 74 15.15 14.15 15.79
CA PHE A 74 16.35 13.52 16.35
C PHE A 74 16.31 13.47 17.89
N ASP A 75 15.99 14.59 18.55
CA ASP A 75 15.90 14.67 20.01
C ASP A 75 14.77 13.81 20.60
N GLN A 76 13.67 13.62 19.86
CA GLN A 76 12.59 12.73 20.28
C GLN A 76 13.02 11.26 20.16
N LYS A 77 13.75 10.89 19.10
CA LYS A 77 14.33 9.55 18.96
C LYS A 77 15.33 9.27 20.08
N GLN A 78 16.20 10.24 20.40
CA GLN A 78 17.19 10.12 21.46
C GLN A 78 16.52 9.92 22.83
N ARG A 79 15.56 10.77 23.19
CA ARG A 79 14.78 10.61 24.43
C ARG A 79 14.13 9.24 24.54
N ARG A 80 13.48 8.75 23.48
CA ARG A 80 12.89 7.41 23.49
C ARG A 80 13.92 6.32 23.75
N VAL A 81 15.11 6.42 23.16
CA VAL A 81 16.18 5.44 23.39
C VAL A 81 16.65 5.49 24.85
N ASP A 82 16.78 6.67 25.43
CA ASP A 82 17.24 6.84 26.81
C ASP A 82 16.20 6.34 27.82
N ASP A 83 14.91 6.64 27.60
CA ASP A 83 13.78 6.13 28.39
C ASP A 83 13.71 4.60 28.33
N LEU A 84 13.90 4.02 27.13
CA LEU A 84 13.93 2.57 26.94
C LEU A 84 15.12 1.93 27.67
N LYS A 85 16.31 2.52 27.59
CA LYS A 85 17.50 2.03 28.31
C LYS A 85 17.28 2.07 29.82
N GLN A 86 16.68 3.13 30.34
CA GLN A 86 16.36 3.24 31.77
C GLN A 86 15.36 2.15 32.19
N SER A 87 14.28 1.99 31.42
CA SER A 87 13.25 0.97 31.68
C SER A 87 13.83 -0.44 31.64
N LEU A 88 14.68 -0.75 30.66
CA LEU A 88 15.36 -2.05 30.54
C LEU A 88 16.29 -2.32 31.71
N LYS A 89 17.06 -1.32 32.17
CA LYS A 89 17.92 -1.46 33.35
C LYS A 89 17.11 -1.79 34.59
N MET A 90 15.93 -1.17 34.76
CA MET A 90 15.03 -1.46 35.89
C MET A 90 14.50 -2.89 35.82
N ILE A 91 14.06 -3.36 34.65
CA ILE A 91 13.58 -4.73 34.45
C ILE A 91 14.70 -5.75 34.70
N GLN A 92 15.91 -5.48 34.23
CA GLN A 92 17.06 -6.38 34.44
C GLN A 92 17.49 -6.44 35.90
N ARG A 93 17.40 -5.34 36.64
CA ARG A 93 17.73 -5.27 38.06
C ARG A 93 16.68 -5.94 38.94
N ASN A 94 15.40 -5.83 38.57
CA ASN A 94 14.28 -6.37 39.32
C ASN A 94 13.68 -7.62 38.64
N LYS A 95 14.54 -8.48 38.08
CA LYS A 95 14.14 -9.64 37.27
C LYS A 95 13.20 -10.61 38.01
N HIS A 96 13.26 -10.64 39.34
CA HIS A 96 12.42 -11.47 40.21
C HIS A 96 11.12 -10.78 40.67
N GLU A 97 10.99 -9.45 40.56
CA GLU A 97 9.75 -8.74 40.94
C GLU A 97 8.76 -8.65 39.78
N PHE A 98 9.25 -8.69 38.53
CA PHE A 98 8.40 -8.71 37.32
C PHE A 98 7.97 -10.12 36.90
N CYS A 99 8.52 -11.17 37.52
CA CYS A 99 8.07 -12.55 37.40
C CYS A 99 7.22 -12.93 38.63
N ILE A 100 6.07 -12.27 38.79
CA ILE A 100 4.98 -12.82 39.60
C ILE A 100 3.92 -13.29 38.61
N ASP A 101 3.75 -14.61 38.58
CA ASP A 101 2.68 -15.41 37.97
C ASP A 101 2.49 -15.35 36.45
N MET A 102 3.18 -16.27 35.76
CA MET A 102 2.66 -16.94 34.56
C MET A 102 2.83 -18.45 34.71
#